data_AF-A0A957YM16-F1
#
_entry.id   AF-A0A957YM16-F1
#
_cell.length_a   1.000
_cell.length_b   1.000
_cell.length_c   1.000
_cell.angle_alpha   90.00
_cell.angle_beta   90.00
_cell.angle_gamma   90.00
#
_symmetry.space_group_name_H-M   'P 1'
#
loop_
_entity.id
_entity.type
_entity.pdbx_description
1 polymer ?
#
loop_
_entity_poly.entity_id
_entity_poly.type
_entity_poly.pdbx_seq_one_letter_code
_entity_poly.pdbx_strand_id
1 'polypeptide(L)'
;MTQTHTDANITLTGFMGTGKTTIGRLLAEKLDRPFVDMDEQLEAHFGKTIAEVFAAEGEEVFRTAEAQLCSQLSQRSGLVIATGGGALISHANRQALAESGPIVCLTAGVDAILERLAAAEDRPLLQSEEGDRRRRIEQLLASRRNAYAEIPLQVPTDGASPHTILDRVVAALEANAEIPGMTRLRVPSPEDDYDICIGDGLLSAAGTLLANRKLTAGPVAIVTNPILAELHAETLAASLRAAGYTPVICTVPEGEQHKTLESIASLYTQFIAGGLDRRSAVISLGGGVIGDMAGFAAASYLRGVPFVQIPTTLLSMVDASVGGKTGVDLPQGKNLVGAFKQPAVVIIDTAVLSTLPGEEFRAGLAEIVKHGIIGDPALFQQLEGAGPTNLTQLVRDAVQVKVDV
;
A
#
# COMPACT_ATOMS: atom_id res chain seq x y z
N MET A 1 -17.16 -9.38 18.53
CA MET A 1 -15.76 -9.72 18.85
C MET A 1 -14.92 -9.13 17.75
N THR A 2 -14.25 -8.03 18.05
CA THR A 2 -13.43 -7.23 17.14
C THR A 2 -12.21 -8.05 16.75
N GLN A 3 -12.13 -8.47 15.49
CA GLN A 3 -10.92 -9.07 14.92
C GLN A 3 -9.86 -7.99 14.84
N THR A 4 -8.95 -8.02 15.80
CA THR A 4 -7.66 -7.33 15.70
C THR A 4 -6.86 -7.94 14.56
N HIS A 5 -5.94 -7.16 13.99
CA HIS A 5 -4.96 -7.50 12.95
C HIS A 5 -4.07 -8.75 13.15
N THR A 6 -4.39 -9.58 14.14
CA THR A 6 -3.64 -10.75 14.60
C THR A 6 -3.78 -11.97 13.68
N ASP A 7 -4.54 -11.89 12.58
CA ASP A 7 -4.87 -13.05 11.72
C ASP A 7 -4.37 -12.94 10.26
N ALA A 8 -3.75 -11.85 9.80
CA ALA A 8 -3.23 -11.81 8.41
C ALA A 8 -1.99 -12.72 8.22
N ASN A 9 -1.83 -13.39 7.09
CA ASN A 9 -0.63 -14.19 6.81
C ASN A 9 0.60 -13.28 6.61
N ILE A 10 1.79 -13.82 6.83
CA ILE A 10 3.05 -13.17 6.47
C ILE A 10 3.81 -14.10 5.54
N THR A 11 4.06 -13.66 4.31
CA THR A 11 4.75 -14.47 3.30
C THR A 11 6.19 -14.00 3.14
N LEU A 12 7.16 -14.87 3.37
CA LEU A 12 8.58 -14.66 3.08
C LEU A 12 8.95 -15.30 1.75
N THR A 13 9.54 -14.51 0.87
CA THR A 13 9.98 -14.92 -0.46
C THR A 13 11.39 -14.42 -0.74
N GLY A 14 11.93 -14.73 -1.93
CA GLY A 14 13.28 -14.38 -2.33
C GLY A 14 14.07 -15.59 -2.85
N PHE A 15 15.28 -15.32 -3.35
CA PHE A 15 16.11 -16.33 -4.00
C PHE A 15 16.47 -17.50 -3.06
N MET A 16 16.83 -18.66 -3.61
CA MET A 16 17.33 -19.77 -2.78
C MET A 16 18.59 -19.34 -2.01
N GLY A 17 18.72 -19.70 -0.74
CA GLY A 17 19.85 -19.26 0.09
C GLY A 17 19.74 -17.86 0.72
N THR A 18 18.61 -17.15 0.57
CA THR A 18 18.38 -15.87 1.29
C THR A 18 17.90 -16.04 2.74
N GLY A 19 17.67 -17.28 3.19
CA GLY A 19 17.32 -17.59 4.59
C GLY A 19 15.82 -17.62 4.91
N LYS A 20 14.92 -17.69 3.90
CA LYS A 20 13.46 -17.70 4.07
C LYS A 20 12.96 -18.66 5.15
N THR A 21 13.35 -19.92 5.10
CA THR A 21 12.96 -20.95 6.07
C THR A 21 13.44 -20.61 7.48
N THR A 22 14.70 -20.20 7.62
CA THR A 22 15.29 -19.81 8.91
C THR A 22 14.58 -18.61 9.51
N ILE A 23 14.42 -17.53 8.74
CA ILE A 23 13.76 -16.31 9.20
C ILE A 23 12.28 -16.53 9.45
N GLY A 24 11.63 -17.37 8.63
CA GLY A 24 10.22 -17.74 8.78
C GLY A 24 9.94 -18.46 10.09
N ARG A 25 10.78 -19.43 10.47
CA ARG A 25 10.66 -20.12 11.77
C ARG A 25 10.86 -19.16 12.94
N LEU A 26 11.88 -18.31 12.90
CA LEU A 26 12.14 -17.33 13.96
C LEU A 26 11.01 -16.30 14.09
N LEU A 27 10.44 -15.85 12.95
CA LEU A 27 9.32 -14.93 12.92
C LEU A 27 8.05 -15.57 13.46
N ALA A 28 7.77 -16.82 13.07
CA ALA A 28 6.65 -17.60 13.57
C ALA A 28 6.71 -17.78 15.09
N GLU A 29 7.89 -18.12 15.63
CA GLU A 29 8.12 -18.22 17.08
C GLU A 29 7.91 -16.87 17.78
N LYS A 30 8.48 -15.79 17.24
CA LYS A 30 8.34 -14.44 17.81
C LYS A 30 6.87 -13.97 17.87
N LEU A 31 6.07 -14.35 16.87
CA LEU A 31 4.67 -13.95 16.73
C LEU A 31 3.66 -14.95 17.31
N ASP A 32 4.13 -16.09 17.85
CA ASP A 32 3.29 -17.21 18.30
C ASP A 32 2.33 -17.71 17.20
N ARG A 33 2.87 -17.97 16.00
CA ARG A 33 2.12 -18.33 14.80
C ARG A 33 2.57 -19.64 14.17
N PRO A 34 1.69 -20.38 13.46
CA PRO A 34 2.11 -21.54 12.70
C PRO A 34 3.04 -21.16 11.54
N PHE A 35 4.15 -21.89 11.40
CA PHE A 35 5.05 -21.78 10.25
C PHE A 35 4.70 -22.81 9.18
N VAL A 36 4.75 -22.41 7.91
CA VAL A 36 4.60 -23.29 6.75
C VAL A 36 5.74 -23.03 5.78
N ASP A 37 6.53 -24.05 5.46
CA ASP A 37 7.45 -24.02 4.33
C ASP A 37 6.80 -24.71 3.13
N MET A 38 6.62 -23.98 2.04
CA MET A 38 5.98 -24.50 0.83
C MET A 38 6.81 -25.60 0.16
N ASP A 39 8.14 -25.48 0.18
CA ASP A 39 9.00 -26.48 -0.46
C ASP A 39 8.87 -27.80 0.31
N GLU A 40 8.87 -27.78 1.65
CA GLU A 40 8.63 -28.97 2.49
C GLU A 40 7.24 -29.60 2.26
N GLN A 41 6.19 -28.77 2.13
CA GLN A 41 4.82 -29.26 1.87
C GLN A 41 4.69 -29.92 0.49
N LEU A 42 5.32 -29.34 -0.54
CA LEU A 42 5.31 -29.89 -1.89
C LEU A 42 6.10 -31.20 -1.94
N GLU A 43 7.28 -31.28 -1.31
CA GLU A 43 8.04 -32.53 -1.22
C GLU A 43 7.25 -33.64 -0.49
N ALA A 44 6.55 -33.29 0.59
CA ALA A 44 5.67 -34.21 1.29
C ALA A 44 4.47 -34.66 0.42
N HIS A 45 3.91 -33.76 -0.38
CA HIS A 45 2.81 -34.06 -1.31
C HIS A 45 3.22 -35.06 -2.40
N PHE A 46 4.40 -34.85 -3.02
CA PHE A 46 4.92 -35.73 -4.06
C PHE A 46 5.64 -36.98 -3.52
N GLY A 47 6.02 -36.99 -2.24
CA GLY A 47 6.84 -38.02 -1.63
C GLY A 47 8.27 -38.09 -2.20
N LYS A 48 8.75 -36.99 -2.80
CA LYS A 48 10.01 -36.87 -3.53
C LYS A 48 10.59 -35.47 -3.34
N THR A 49 11.89 -35.32 -3.52
CA THR A 49 12.52 -33.99 -3.54
C THR A 49 12.07 -33.19 -4.76
N ILE A 50 12.10 -31.86 -4.69
CA ILE A 50 11.72 -31.00 -5.83
C ILE A 50 12.54 -31.33 -7.09
N ALA A 51 13.82 -31.63 -6.93
CA ALA A 51 14.70 -32.01 -8.04
C ALA A 51 14.26 -33.32 -8.71
N GLU A 52 13.81 -34.30 -7.94
CA GLU A 52 13.27 -35.57 -8.45
C GLU A 52 11.92 -35.37 -9.14
N VAL A 53 11.04 -34.50 -8.62
CA VAL A 53 9.77 -34.14 -9.27
C VAL A 53 10.03 -33.52 -10.63
N PHE A 54 10.97 -32.58 -10.73
CA PHE A 54 11.31 -31.94 -12.02
C PHE A 54 11.84 -32.96 -13.03
N ALA A 55 12.66 -33.92 -12.58
CA ALA A 55 13.24 -34.95 -13.44
C ALA A 55 12.22 -36.02 -13.88
N ALA A 56 11.29 -36.40 -13.01
CA ALA A 56 10.35 -37.51 -13.24
C ALA A 56 9.02 -37.06 -13.86
N GLU A 57 8.49 -35.91 -13.44
CA GLU A 57 7.12 -35.46 -13.74
C GLU A 57 7.09 -34.13 -14.51
N GLY A 58 8.21 -33.41 -14.52
CA GLY A 58 8.38 -32.15 -15.25
C GLY A 58 8.00 -30.91 -14.43
N GLU A 59 8.52 -29.76 -14.85
CA GLU A 59 8.33 -28.49 -14.13
C GLU A 59 6.87 -28.02 -14.15
N GLU A 60 6.12 -28.26 -15.23
CA GLU A 60 4.72 -27.80 -15.35
C GLU A 60 3.79 -28.43 -14.29
N VAL A 61 4.00 -29.72 -13.99
CA VAL A 61 3.27 -30.44 -12.94
C VAL A 61 3.55 -29.82 -11.58
N PHE A 62 4.83 -29.55 -11.28
CA PHE A 62 5.21 -28.87 -10.05
C PHE A 62 4.60 -27.47 -9.96
N ARG A 63 4.64 -26.67 -11.03
CA ARG A 63 4.08 -25.30 -11.03
C ARG A 63 2.58 -25.30 -10.81
N THR A 64 1.87 -26.29 -11.32
CA THR A 64 0.43 -26.46 -11.06
C THR A 64 0.16 -26.73 -9.58
N ALA A 65 0.91 -27.65 -8.97
CA ALA A 65 0.79 -27.94 -7.54
C ALA A 65 1.21 -26.74 -6.67
N GLU A 66 2.26 -26.01 -7.04
CA GLU A 66 2.73 -24.80 -6.37
C GLU A 66 1.65 -23.70 -6.37
N ALA A 67 0.96 -23.51 -7.51
CA ALA A 67 -0.14 -22.57 -7.62
C ALA A 67 -1.36 -22.97 -6.77
N GLN A 68 -1.71 -24.26 -6.76
CA GLN A 68 -2.78 -24.78 -5.90
C GLN A 68 -2.46 -24.58 -4.42
N LEU A 69 -1.22 -24.84 -4.00
CA LEU A 69 -0.79 -24.63 -2.62
C LEU A 69 -0.84 -23.13 -2.24
N CYS A 70 -0.39 -22.23 -3.12
CA CYS A 70 -0.54 -20.78 -2.88
C CYS A 70 -1.99 -20.39 -2.61
N SER A 71 -2.92 -20.89 -3.44
CA SER A 71 -4.36 -20.62 -3.31
C SER A 71 -4.95 -21.21 -2.01
N GLN A 72 -4.51 -22.41 -1.60
CA GLN A 72 -4.96 -23.03 -0.36
C GLN A 72 -4.44 -22.28 0.87
N LEU A 73 -3.18 -21.85 0.85
CA LEU A 73 -2.58 -21.11 1.96
C LEU A 73 -3.16 -19.70 2.08
N SER A 74 -3.49 -19.03 0.96
CA SER A 74 -4.11 -17.70 0.99
C SER A 74 -5.53 -17.70 1.58
N GLN A 75 -6.23 -18.83 1.55
CA GLN A 75 -7.54 -19.01 2.18
C GLN A 75 -7.45 -19.25 3.70
N ARG A 76 -6.24 -19.45 4.23
CA ARG A 76 -5.99 -19.59 5.68
C ARG A 76 -5.51 -18.26 6.25
N SER A 77 -5.56 -18.14 7.57
CA SER A 77 -5.15 -16.96 8.32
C SER A 77 -4.10 -17.31 9.38
N GLY A 78 -3.33 -16.31 9.79
CA GLY A 78 -2.39 -16.35 10.91
C GLY A 78 -1.09 -17.08 10.62
N LEU A 79 -0.78 -17.41 9.37
CA LEU A 79 0.39 -18.19 9.00
C LEU A 79 1.63 -17.32 8.80
N VAL A 80 2.81 -17.87 9.07
CA VAL A 80 4.08 -17.40 8.49
C VAL A 80 4.48 -18.41 7.40
N ILE A 81 4.51 -17.96 6.15
CA ILE A 81 4.70 -18.81 4.97
C ILE A 81 6.07 -18.52 4.37
N ALA A 82 6.92 -19.52 4.20
CA ALA A 82 8.11 -19.40 3.35
C ALA A 82 7.80 -20.01 1.97
N THR A 83 8.00 -19.25 0.89
CA THR A 83 7.76 -19.73 -0.48
C THR A 83 9.01 -20.31 -1.10
N GLY A 84 8.82 -21.19 -2.09
CA GLY A 84 9.88 -21.55 -3.03
C GLY A 84 10.38 -20.33 -3.80
N GLY A 85 11.65 -20.37 -4.24
CA GLY A 85 12.28 -19.22 -4.92
C GLY A 85 11.63 -18.85 -6.27
N GLY A 86 10.85 -19.75 -6.87
CA GLY A 86 10.12 -19.51 -8.13
C GLY A 86 8.64 -19.17 -7.95
N ALA A 87 8.07 -19.37 -6.75
CA ALA A 87 6.63 -19.36 -6.53
C ALA A 87 5.94 -18.06 -6.94
N LEU A 88 6.59 -16.92 -6.67
CA LEU A 88 6.02 -15.59 -6.90
C LEU A 88 6.43 -14.96 -8.23
N ILE A 89 7.08 -15.72 -9.12
CA ILE A 89 7.26 -15.30 -10.52
C ILE A 89 5.89 -15.23 -11.21
N SER A 90 5.00 -16.18 -10.89
CA SER A 90 3.60 -16.15 -11.32
C SER A 90 2.86 -14.98 -10.68
N HIS A 91 2.26 -14.13 -11.51
CA HIS A 91 1.42 -13.02 -11.06
C HIS A 91 0.23 -13.52 -10.23
N ALA A 92 -0.43 -14.60 -10.67
CA ALA A 92 -1.59 -15.16 -9.96
C ALA A 92 -1.24 -15.64 -8.54
N ASN A 93 -0.10 -16.30 -8.36
CA ASN A 93 0.35 -16.75 -7.04
C ASN A 93 0.66 -15.56 -6.12
N ARG A 94 1.29 -14.53 -6.68
CA ARG A 94 1.63 -13.33 -5.95
C ARG A 94 0.38 -12.58 -5.51
N GLN A 95 -0.59 -12.42 -6.39
CA GLN A 95 -1.87 -11.80 -6.07
C GLN A 95 -2.58 -12.57 -4.95
N ALA A 96 -2.73 -13.90 -5.09
CA ALA A 96 -3.40 -14.72 -4.08
C ALA A 96 -2.75 -14.58 -2.69
N LEU A 97 -1.42 -14.63 -2.61
CA LEU A 97 -0.73 -14.52 -1.32
C LEU A 97 -0.75 -13.09 -0.77
N ALA A 98 -0.68 -12.06 -1.63
CA ALA A 98 -0.75 -10.66 -1.23
C ALA A 98 -2.13 -10.28 -0.66
N GLU A 99 -3.20 -10.88 -1.19
CA GLU A 99 -4.56 -10.72 -0.67
C GLU A 99 -4.71 -11.29 0.76
N SER A 100 -3.87 -12.27 1.14
CA SER A 100 -3.89 -12.88 2.48
C SER A 100 -3.01 -12.18 3.52
N GLY A 101 -2.12 -11.27 3.10
CA GLY A 101 -1.26 -10.48 3.98
C GLY A 101 0.08 -10.06 3.35
N PRO A 102 0.96 -9.37 4.12
CA PRO A 102 2.20 -8.82 3.58
C PRO A 102 3.16 -9.87 3.02
N ILE A 103 3.79 -9.54 1.90
CA ILE A 103 4.87 -10.31 1.29
C ILE A 103 6.20 -9.57 1.51
N VAL A 104 7.17 -10.27 2.10
CA VAL A 104 8.55 -9.80 2.34
C VAL A 104 9.52 -10.56 1.46
N CYS A 105 10.22 -9.84 0.58
CA CYS A 105 11.29 -10.36 -0.26
C CYS A 105 12.63 -10.22 0.46
N LEU A 106 13.21 -11.34 0.86
CA LEU A 106 14.58 -11.42 1.37
C LEU A 106 15.56 -11.38 0.20
N THR A 107 16.43 -10.37 0.17
CA THR A 107 17.41 -10.18 -0.91
C THR A 107 18.83 -10.49 -0.44
N ALA A 108 19.65 -10.94 -1.38
CA ALA A 108 21.07 -11.19 -1.18
C ALA A 108 21.82 -11.02 -2.49
N GLY A 109 23.06 -10.56 -2.41
CA GLY A 109 24.02 -10.60 -3.50
C GLY A 109 24.46 -12.03 -3.83
N VAL A 110 25.02 -12.19 -5.04
CA VAL A 110 25.48 -13.49 -5.56
C VAL A 110 26.51 -14.12 -4.62
N ASP A 111 27.44 -13.33 -4.09
CA ASP A 111 28.51 -13.81 -3.20
C ASP A 111 27.95 -14.37 -1.89
N ALA A 112 27.02 -13.64 -1.25
CA ALA A 112 26.36 -14.10 -0.03
C ALA A 112 25.51 -15.37 -0.25
N ILE A 113 24.87 -15.50 -1.42
CA ILE A 113 24.13 -16.71 -1.80
C ILE A 113 25.09 -17.89 -1.95
N LEU A 114 26.20 -17.70 -2.66
CA LEU A 114 27.22 -18.74 -2.87
C LEU A 114 27.80 -19.24 -1.54
N GLU A 115 28.18 -18.32 -0.65
CA GLU A 115 28.71 -18.65 0.68
C GLU A 115 27.73 -19.51 1.50
N ARG A 116 26.43 -19.14 1.49
CA ARG A 116 25.40 -19.87 2.24
C ARG A 116 25.09 -21.23 1.65
N LEU A 117 25.07 -21.34 0.32
CA LEU A 117 24.87 -22.62 -0.36
C LEU A 117 26.08 -23.55 -0.18
N ALA A 118 27.29 -23.01 -0.03
CA ALA A 118 28.49 -23.80 0.26
C ALA A 118 28.52 -24.34 1.69
N ALA A 119 27.88 -23.66 2.65
CA ALA A 119 27.84 -24.04 4.06
C ALA A 119 26.75 -25.08 4.42
N ALA A 120 25.81 -25.38 3.52
CA ALA A 120 24.77 -26.38 3.75
C ALA A 120 25.32 -27.80 3.49
N GLU A 121 25.55 -28.57 4.55
CA GLU A 121 26.32 -29.84 4.55
C GLU A 121 25.65 -31.07 3.88
N ASP A 122 24.54 -30.94 3.13
CA ASP A 122 23.84 -32.10 2.56
C ASP A 122 23.65 -32.04 1.02
N ARG A 123 24.43 -32.88 0.32
CA ARG A 123 24.14 -33.53 -0.99
C ARG A 123 24.31 -32.75 -2.32
N PRO A 124 24.00 -33.38 -3.49
CA PRO A 124 24.90 -33.92 -4.50
C PRO A 124 24.92 -33.04 -5.77
N LEU A 125 24.78 -31.71 -5.59
CA LEU A 125 24.79 -30.71 -6.67
C LEU A 125 26.18 -30.07 -6.88
N LEU A 126 27.20 -30.59 -6.19
CA LEU A 126 28.61 -30.17 -6.24
C LEU A 126 29.40 -30.77 -7.43
N GLN A 127 28.75 -31.15 -8.53
CA GLN A 127 29.44 -31.73 -9.70
C GLN A 127 29.87 -30.70 -10.76
N SER A 128 29.55 -29.41 -10.58
CA SER A 128 29.96 -28.34 -11.50
C SER A 128 30.97 -27.39 -10.85
N GLU A 129 31.89 -26.88 -11.67
CA GLU A 129 32.91 -25.90 -11.28
C GLU A 129 32.25 -24.65 -10.66
N GLU A 130 32.92 -24.03 -9.70
CA GLU A 130 32.40 -22.86 -8.95
C GLU A 130 31.99 -21.71 -9.89
N GLY A 131 32.70 -21.54 -11.00
CA GLY A 131 32.37 -20.59 -12.07
C GLY A 131 31.06 -20.88 -12.81
N ASP A 132 30.64 -22.15 -12.92
CA ASP A 132 29.34 -22.52 -13.52
C ASP A 132 28.18 -22.26 -12.57
N ARG A 133 28.37 -22.50 -11.28
CA ARG A 133 27.37 -22.19 -10.25
C ARG A 133 27.09 -20.70 -10.15
N ARG A 134 28.15 -19.87 -10.12
CA ARG A 134 28.00 -18.41 -10.12
C ARG A 134 27.19 -17.93 -11.32
N ARG A 135 27.57 -18.32 -12.54
CA ARG A 135 26.88 -17.92 -13.77
C ARG A 135 25.40 -18.31 -13.75
N ARG A 136 25.07 -19.50 -13.26
CA ARG A 136 23.68 -19.97 -13.17
C ARG A 136 22.85 -19.17 -12.15
N ILE A 137 23.44 -18.83 -10.99
CA ILE A 137 22.79 -17.97 -10.00
C ILE A 137 22.55 -16.57 -10.57
N GLU A 138 23.54 -15.99 -11.23
CA GLU A 138 23.42 -14.67 -11.89
C GLU A 138 22.31 -14.67 -12.95
N GLN A 139 22.25 -15.69 -13.80
CA GLN A 139 21.20 -15.85 -14.81
C GLN A 139 19.80 -15.97 -14.20
N LEU A 140 19.65 -16.76 -13.14
CA LEU A 140 18.34 -16.94 -12.47
C LEU A 140 17.92 -15.70 -11.68
N LEU A 141 18.85 -14.99 -11.03
CA LEU A 141 18.54 -13.71 -10.39
C LEU A 141 18.13 -12.67 -11.42
N ALA A 142 18.81 -12.62 -12.57
CA ALA A 142 18.47 -11.72 -13.66
C ALA A 142 17.06 -12.03 -14.23
N SER A 143 16.72 -13.30 -14.43
CA SER A 143 15.39 -13.68 -14.95
C SER A 143 14.25 -13.41 -13.96
N ARG A 144 14.53 -13.42 -12.65
CA ARG A 144 13.54 -13.17 -11.57
C ARG A 144 13.48 -11.72 -11.10
N ARG A 145 14.37 -10.86 -11.60
CA ARG A 145 14.56 -9.49 -11.11
C ARG A 145 13.27 -8.69 -11.07
N ASN A 146 12.49 -8.71 -12.15
CA ASN A 146 11.25 -7.95 -12.25
C ASN A 146 10.22 -8.43 -11.23
N ALA A 147 10.03 -9.75 -11.14
CA ALA A 147 9.09 -10.36 -10.21
C ALA A 147 9.45 -10.06 -8.73
N TYR A 148 10.74 -10.09 -8.38
CA TYR A 148 11.16 -9.72 -7.04
C TYR A 148 11.03 -8.22 -6.78
N ALA A 149 11.38 -7.36 -7.74
CA ALA A 149 11.32 -5.90 -7.58
C ALA A 149 9.90 -5.37 -7.36
N GLU A 150 8.89 -6.05 -7.89
CA GLU A 150 7.47 -5.72 -7.69
C GLU A 150 6.98 -6.00 -6.25
N ILE A 151 7.73 -6.76 -5.43
CA ILE A 151 7.40 -6.97 -4.01
C ILE A 151 7.87 -5.74 -3.20
N PRO A 152 6.99 -5.02 -2.49
CA PRO A 152 7.37 -3.75 -1.85
C PRO A 152 8.36 -3.90 -0.69
N LEU A 153 8.20 -4.95 0.13
CA LEU A 153 9.02 -5.14 1.33
C LEU A 153 10.30 -5.91 0.97
N GLN A 154 11.34 -5.14 0.66
CA GLN A 154 12.68 -5.68 0.38
C GLN A 154 13.54 -5.65 1.65
N VAL A 155 14.03 -6.81 2.09
CA VAL A 155 14.92 -6.92 3.25
C VAL A 155 16.26 -7.54 2.83
N PRO A 156 17.33 -6.73 2.76
CA PRO A 156 18.67 -7.22 2.49
C PRO A 156 19.19 -8.12 3.61
N THR A 157 19.79 -9.23 3.24
CA THR A 157 20.30 -10.25 4.16
C THR A 157 21.82 -10.35 4.18
N ASP A 158 22.53 -9.69 3.26
CA ASP A 158 23.99 -9.74 3.12
C ASP A 158 24.70 -9.37 4.43
N GLY A 159 25.65 -10.22 4.85
CA GLY A 159 26.49 -10.00 6.03
C GLY A 159 25.75 -9.91 7.36
N ALA A 160 24.44 -10.18 7.40
CA ALA A 160 23.62 -10.04 8.60
C ALA A 160 23.32 -11.40 9.26
N SER A 161 23.32 -11.41 10.60
CA SER A 161 22.87 -12.56 11.39
C SER A 161 21.37 -12.82 11.24
N PRO A 162 20.87 -14.05 11.49
CA PRO A 162 19.44 -14.35 11.45
C PRO A 162 18.58 -13.44 12.34
N HIS A 163 19.05 -13.11 13.55
CA HIS A 163 18.32 -12.20 14.45
C HIS A 163 18.27 -10.76 13.90
N THR A 164 19.36 -10.27 13.29
CA THR A 164 19.37 -8.95 12.65
C THR A 164 18.42 -8.90 11.46
N ILE A 165 18.37 -9.97 10.67
CA ILE A 165 17.44 -10.08 9.55
C ILE A 165 16.00 -10.13 10.07
N LEU A 166 15.74 -10.91 11.15
CA LEU A 166 14.44 -10.95 11.80
C LEU A 166 14.00 -9.55 12.27
N ASP A 167 14.87 -8.80 12.95
CA ASP A 167 14.56 -7.44 13.40
C ASP A 167 14.25 -6.52 12.21
N ARG A 168 14.97 -6.64 11.09
CA ARG A 168 14.66 -5.92 9.85
C ARG A 168 13.33 -6.32 9.25
N VAL A 169 12.99 -7.60 9.26
CA VAL A 169 11.69 -8.10 8.79
C VAL A 169 10.56 -7.56 9.67
N VAL A 170 10.71 -7.61 10.99
CA VAL A 170 9.73 -7.08 11.95
C VAL A 170 9.57 -5.57 11.75
N ALA A 171 10.67 -4.82 11.66
CA ALA A 171 10.61 -3.38 11.39
C ALA A 171 9.96 -3.06 10.03
N ALA A 172 10.23 -3.87 8.99
CA ALA A 172 9.59 -3.72 7.69
C ALA A 172 8.08 -4.05 7.74
N LEU A 173 7.69 -5.07 8.51
CA LEU A 173 6.30 -5.45 8.74
C LEU A 173 5.56 -4.44 9.61
N GLU A 174 6.21 -3.82 10.59
CA GLU A 174 5.66 -2.74 11.42
C GLU A 174 5.52 -1.44 10.62
N ALA A 175 6.53 -1.07 9.83
CA ALA A 175 6.45 0.07 8.91
C ALA A 175 5.41 -0.18 7.80
N ASN A 176 5.17 -1.43 7.45
CA ASN A 176 4.11 -1.86 6.54
C ASN A 176 2.84 -2.32 7.26
N ALA A 177 2.76 -2.20 8.59
CA ALA A 177 1.56 -2.52 9.33
C ALA A 177 0.58 -1.42 8.99
N GLU A 178 -0.15 -1.67 7.92
CA GLU A 178 -1.30 -0.87 7.55
C GLU A 178 -2.42 -1.08 8.57
N ILE A 179 -3.55 -0.45 8.33
CA ILE A 179 -4.69 -0.47 9.24
C ILE A 179 -5.57 -1.69 8.92
N PRO A 180 -6.20 -2.36 9.90
CA PRO A 180 -6.97 -3.57 9.61
C PRO A 180 -8.14 -3.27 8.70
N GLY A 181 -8.36 -4.14 7.71
CA GLY A 181 -9.40 -3.94 6.70
C GLY A 181 -9.10 -2.84 5.68
N MET A 182 -7.87 -2.32 5.66
CA MET A 182 -7.43 -1.35 4.67
C MET A 182 -6.83 -2.03 3.44
N THR A 183 -7.11 -1.48 2.26
CA THR A 183 -6.49 -1.80 0.99
C THR A 183 -5.58 -0.64 0.56
N ARG A 184 -4.42 -0.95 -0.01
CA ARG A 184 -3.50 0.03 -0.61
C ARG A 184 -3.49 -0.10 -2.12
N LEU A 185 -3.65 1.01 -2.83
CA LEU A 185 -3.34 1.14 -4.25
C LEU A 185 -2.10 2.02 -4.42
N ARG A 186 -1.12 1.56 -5.19
CA ARG A 186 0.07 2.34 -5.53
C ARG A 186 -0.20 3.14 -6.80
N VAL A 187 0.07 4.44 -6.77
CA VAL A 187 -0.09 5.34 -7.92
C VAL A 187 1.30 5.76 -8.42
N PRO A 188 1.70 5.31 -9.62
CA PRO A 188 2.91 5.80 -10.27
C PRO A 188 2.79 7.30 -10.54
N SER A 189 3.82 8.08 -10.20
CA SER A 189 3.82 9.52 -10.52
C SER A 189 5.19 10.01 -11.03
N PRO A 190 5.26 11.14 -11.76
CA PRO A 190 6.51 11.61 -12.34
C PRO A 190 7.59 12.01 -11.33
N GLU A 191 7.21 12.41 -10.12
CA GLU A 191 8.15 12.82 -9.06
C GLU A 191 8.45 11.64 -8.14
N ASP A 192 7.44 11.22 -7.39
CA ASP A 192 7.50 10.08 -6.47
C ASP A 192 6.16 9.34 -6.49
N ASP A 193 6.20 8.01 -6.47
CA ASP A 193 4.99 7.21 -6.30
C ASP A 193 4.36 7.51 -4.95
N TYR A 194 3.03 7.49 -4.91
CA TYR A 194 2.27 7.65 -3.67
C TYR A 194 1.22 6.56 -3.53
N ASP A 195 0.72 6.40 -2.31
CA ASP A 195 -0.29 5.40 -2.01
C ASP A 195 -1.66 6.01 -1.80
N ILE A 196 -2.69 5.28 -2.22
CA ILE A 196 -4.07 5.48 -1.82
C ILE A 196 -4.43 4.38 -0.84
N CYS A 197 -4.65 4.77 0.41
CA CYS A 197 -5.08 3.91 1.51
C CYS A 197 -6.61 3.98 1.61
N ILE A 198 -7.31 2.86 1.41
CA ILE A 198 -8.78 2.78 1.34
C ILE A 198 -9.28 1.83 2.42
N GLY A 199 -10.20 2.26 3.27
CA GLY A 199 -10.70 1.43 4.36
C GLY A 199 -11.82 2.10 5.14
N ASP A 200 -12.36 1.40 6.13
CA ASP A 200 -13.37 1.92 7.05
C ASP A 200 -12.71 2.35 8.37
N GLY A 201 -12.94 3.59 8.82
CA GLY A 201 -12.42 4.12 10.07
C GLY A 201 -10.95 4.57 10.04
N LEU A 202 -10.37 4.79 8.85
CA LEU A 202 -8.96 5.18 8.70
C LEU A 202 -8.58 6.53 9.32
N LEU A 203 -9.53 7.46 9.54
CA LEU A 203 -9.25 8.73 10.22
C LEU A 203 -8.60 8.52 11.59
N SER A 204 -9.04 7.48 12.31
CA SER A 204 -8.52 7.12 13.64
C SER A 204 -7.05 6.65 13.61
N ALA A 205 -6.55 6.30 12.42
CA ALA A 205 -5.21 5.76 12.23
C ALA A 205 -4.36 6.57 11.23
N ALA A 206 -4.84 7.76 10.82
CA ALA A 206 -4.14 8.64 9.91
C ALA A 206 -2.74 9.01 10.42
N GLY A 207 -2.55 9.21 11.72
CA GLY A 207 -1.23 9.48 12.31
C GLY A 207 -0.19 8.39 12.00
N THR A 208 -0.59 7.12 12.14
CA THR A 208 0.24 5.96 11.77
C THR A 208 0.53 5.94 10.26
N LEU A 209 -0.48 6.20 9.43
CA LEU A 209 -0.32 6.22 7.97
C LEU A 209 0.67 7.30 7.52
N LEU A 210 0.62 8.50 8.11
CA LEU A 210 1.59 9.56 7.84
C LEU A 210 3.01 9.18 8.30
N ALA A 211 3.14 8.59 9.49
CA ALA A 211 4.42 8.13 10.02
C ALA A 211 5.04 7.04 9.13
N ASN A 212 4.24 6.10 8.64
CA ASN A 212 4.67 5.04 7.71
C ASN A 212 5.15 5.59 6.36
N ARG A 213 4.73 6.81 5.99
CA ARG A 213 5.21 7.55 4.81
C ARG A 213 6.32 8.55 5.13
N LYS A 214 6.89 8.47 6.34
CA LYS A 214 8.03 9.27 6.82
C LYS A 214 7.76 10.78 6.81
N LEU A 215 6.50 11.19 6.98
CA LEU A 215 6.18 12.60 7.17
C LEU A 215 6.71 13.07 8.53
N THR A 216 7.36 14.23 8.53
CA THR A 216 8.04 14.76 9.74
C THR A 216 7.02 15.12 10.81
N ALA A 217 7.18 14.55 12.01
CA ALA A 217 6.40 14.92 13.19
C ALA A 217 6.63 16.40 13.56
N GLY A 218 5.57 17.09 13.99
CA GLY A 218 5.57 18.52 14.23
C GLY A 218 4.26 19.18 13.79
N PRO A 219 4.23 20.51 13.59
CA PRO A 219 3.05 21.23 13.13
C PRO A 219 2.51 20.67 11.80
N VAL A 220 1.21 20.39 11.75
CA VAL A 220 0.50 19.90 10.56
C VAL A 220 -0.83 20.64 10.43
N ALA A 221 -1.15 21.15 9.24
CA ALA A 221 -2.44 21.83 9.03
C ALA A 221 -3.49 20.83 8.55
N ILE A 222 -4.67 20.85 9.17
CA ILE A 222 -5.88 20.18 8.66
C ILE A 222 -6.74 21.26 8.02
N VAL A 223 -6.79 21.29 6.68
CA VAL A 223 -7.60 22.23 5.91
C VAL A 223 -8.98 21.63 5.66
N THR A 224 -10.03 22.31 6.10
CA THR A 224 -11.41 21.82 6.00
C THR A 224 -12.43 22.96 5.99
N ASN A 225 -13.73 22.66 6.00
CA ASN A 225 -14.80 23.63 6.22
C ASN A 225 -15.39 23.49 7.64
N PRO A 226 -16.16 24.47 8.15
CA PRO A 226 -16.70 24.41 9.50
C PRO A 226 -17.57 23.18 9.81
N ILE A 227 -18.35 22.70 8.85
CA ILE A 227 -19.24 21.53 9.02
C ILE A 227 -18.41 20.26 9.20
N LEU A 228 -17.46 20.03 8.30
CA LEU A 228 -16.56 18.87 8.35
C LEU A 228 -15.58 18.95 9.53
N ALA A 229 -15.23 20.14 9.98
CA ALA A 229 -14.44 20.33 11.19
C ALA A 229 -15.18 19.77 12.42
N GLU A 230 -16.47 20.08 12.56
CA GLU A 230 -17.31 19.58 13.64
C GLU A 230 -17.49 18.06 13.58
N LEU A 231 -17.63 17.50 12.39
CA LEU A 231 -17.89 16.06 12.20
C LEU A 231 -16.65 15.18 12.36
N HIS A 232 -15.51 15.58 11.77
CA HIS A 232 -14.40 14.65 11.49
C HIS A 232 -13.02 15.13 11.95
N ALA A 233 -12.82 16.44 12.13
CA ALA A 233 -11.46 16.97 12.37
C ALA A 233 -10.87 16.52 13.72
N GLU A 234 -11.67 16.36 14.77
CA GLU A 234 -11.13 15.92 16.07
C GLU A 234 -10.67 14.45 16.03
N THR A 235 -11.39 13.56 15.34
CA THR A 235 -10.96 12.17 15.15
C THR A 235 -9.60 12.10 14.47
N LEU A 236 -9.43 12.88 13.40
CA LEU A 236 -8.16 13.01 12.68
C LEU A 236 -7.07 13.63 13.58
N ALA A 237 -7.38 14.73 14.25
CA ALA A 237 -6.43 15.43 15.12
C ALA A 237 -5.95 14.55 16.27
N ALA A 238 -6.83 13.76 16.89
CA ALA A 238 -6.48 12.83 17.94
C ALA A 238 -5.49 11.76 17.44
N SER A 239 -5.74 11.18 16.26
CA SER A 239 -4.82 10.23 15.61
C SER A 239 -3.44 10.84 15.35
N LEU A 240 -3.41 12.06 14.81
CA LEU A 240 -2.19 12.81 14.54
C LEU A 240 -1.39 13.11 15.82
N ARG A 241 -2.06 13.56 16.89
CA ARG A 241 -1.41 13.80 18.19
C ARG A 241 -0.78 12.53 18.76
N ALA A 242 -1.47 11.40 18.65
CA ALA A 242 -0.95 10.10 19.12
C ALA A 242 0.34 9.68 18.38
N ALA A 243 0.50 10.10 17.13
CA ALA A 243 1.70 9.85 16.32
C ALA A 243 2.77 10.97 16.42
N GLY A 244 2.61 11.93 17.34
CA GLY A 244 3.61 12.99 17.60
C GLY A 244 3.47 14.24 16.73
N TYR A 245 2.40 14.38 15.94
CA TYR A 245 2.11 15.60 15.21
C TYR A 245 1.39 16.64 16.10
N THR A 246 1.46 17.91 15.70
CA THR A 246 0.75 19.03 16.33
C THR A 246 -0.27 19.58 15.34
N PRO A 247 -1.50 19.04 15.31
CA PRO A 247 -2.51 19.43 14.33
C PRO A 247 -3.06 20.83 14.59
N VAL A 248 -3.19 21.61 13.51
CA VAL A 248 -3.80 22.94 13.49
C VAL A 248 -4.99 22.90 12.52
N ILE A 249 -6.20 23.09 13.04
CA ILE A 249 -7.41 23.11 12.21
C ILE A 249 -7.50 24.46 11.52
N CYS A 250 -7.44 24.44 10.18
CA CYS A 250 -7.53 25.61 9.32
C CYS A 250 -8.83 25.53 8.53
N THR A 251 -9.70 26.53 8.65
CA THR A 251 -11.02 26.50 8.02
C THR A 251 -11.13 27.50 6.89
N VAL A 252 -11.85 27.10 5.83
CA VAL A 252 -12.37 27.96 4.77
C VAL A 252 -13.89 27.79 4.70
N PRO A 253 -14.66 28.84 4.36
CA PRO A 253 -16.10 28.72 4.22
C PRO A 253 -16.50 27.67 3.17
N GLU A 254 -17.64 27.03 3.36
CA GLU A 254 -18.13 25.98 2.47
C GLU A 254 -18.70 26.53 1.16
N GLY A 255 -18.37 25.86 0.05
CA GLY A 255 -18.96 26.09 -1.26
C GLY A 255 -17.95 26.50 -2.31
N GLU A 256 -18.26 26.20 -3.57
CA GLU A 256 -17.41 26.48 -4.74
C GLU A 256 -17.10 27.99 -4.86
N GLN A 257 -18.01 28.88 -4.45
CA GLN A 257 -17.80 30.34 -4.48
C GLN A 257 -16.62 30.80 -3.60
N HIS A 258 -16.15 29.97 -2.68
CA HIS A 258 -14.99 30.25 -1.83
C HIS A 258 -13.70 29.64 -2.39
N LYS A 259 -13.76 28.97 -3.54
CA LYS A 259 -12.60 28.41 -4.23
C LYS A 259 -11.80 29.50 -4.94
N THR A 260 -11.23 30.44 -4.19
CA THR A 260 -10.61 31.66 -4.72
C THR A 260 -9.21 31.91 -4.16
N LEU A 261 -8.44 32.81 -4.78
CA LEU A 261 -7.10 33.19 -4.31
C LEU A 261 -7.12 33.86 -2.92
N GLU A 262 -8.21 34.52 -2.56
CA GLU A 262 -8.41 35.12 -1.24
C GLU A 262 -8.49 34.05 -0.15
N SER A 263 -9.19 32.94 -0.40
CA SER A 263 -9.23 31.80 0.51
C SER A 263 -7.85 31.16 0.70
N ILE A 264 -7.07 31.09 -0.38
CA ILE A 264 -5.68 30.61 -0.33
C ILE A 264 -4.81 31.54 0.53
N ALA A 265 -4.94 32.86 0.37
CA ALA A 265 -4.22 33.83 1.19
C ALA A 265 -4.60 33.74 2.68
N SER A 266 -5.88 33.48 2.98
CA SER A 266 -6.36 33.20 4.34
C SER A 266 -5.71 31.94 4.91
N LEU A 267 -5.64 30.86 4.13
CA LEU A 267 -4.97 29.62 4.54
C LEU A 267 -3.50 29.84 4.90
N TYR A 268 -2.75 30.64 4.12
CA TYR A 268 -1.36 30.95 4.49
C TYR A 268 -1.23 31.66 5.83
N THR A 269 -2.16 32.58 6.13
CA THR A 269 -2.17 33.28 7.42
C THR A 269 -2.41 32.29 8.57
N GLN A 270 -3.32 31.34 8.37
CA GLN A 270 -3.58 30.27 9.35
C GLN A 270 -2.38 29.33 9.50
N PHE A 271 -1.69 28.98 8.40
CA PHE A 271 -0.49 28.13 8.44
C PHE A 271 0.65 28.80 9.23
N ILE A 272 0.88 30.10 9.00
CA ILE A 272 1.89 30.87 9.73
C ILE A 272 1.53 30.94 11.22
N ALA A 273 0.28 31.23 11.56
CA ALA A 273 -0.19 31.25 12.94
C ALA A 273 -0.08 29.88 13.63
N GLY A 274 -0.26 28.79 12.87
CA GLY A 274 -0.07 27.41 13.30
C GLY A 274 1.39 26.96 13.41
N GLY A 275 2.36 27.80 13.05
CA GLY A 275 3.78 27.48 13.13
C GLY A 275 4.27 26.50 12.05
N LEU A 276 3.57 26.40 10.92
CA LEU A 276 3.98 25.51 9.83
C LEU A 276 5.29 25.98 9.19
N ASP A 277 6.21 25.04 8.98
CA ASP A 277 7.48 25.24 8.27
C ASP A 277 7.56 24.43 6.97
N ARG A 278 8.75 24.30 6.38
CA ARG A 278 8.95 23.57 5.10
C ARG A 278 8.78 22.06 5.20
N ARG A 279 8.83 21.49 6.41
CA ARG A 279 8.68 20.06 6.69
C ARG A 279 7.27 19.72 7.16
N SER A 280 6.52 20.71 7.64
CA SER A 280 5.10 20.58 7.98
C SER A 280 4.28 20.11 6.80
N ALA A 281 3.31 19.23 7.06
CA ALA A 281 2.37 18.78 6.04
C ALA A 281 1.08 19.61 6.05
N VAL A 282 0.45 19.70 4.89
CA VAL A 282 -0.92 20.18 4.73
C VAL A 282 -1.81 19.00 4.40
N ILE A 283 -2.85 18.78 5.19
CA ILE A 283 -3.83 17.71 5.03
C ILE A 283 -5.14 18.35 4.57
N SER A 284 -5.69 17.94 3.44
CA SER A 284 -7.06 18.29 3.06
C SER A 284 -8.05 17.30 3.68
N LEU A 285 -9.03 17.78 4.45
CA LEU A 285 -10.15 16.97 4.95
C LEU A 285 -11.44 17.53 4.34
N GLY A 286 -11.87 16.98 3.21
CA GLY A 286 -13.07 17.47 2.53
C GLY A 286 -13.29 16.91 1.13
N GLY A 287 -14.30 17.42 0.44
CA GLY A 287 -14.55 17.13 -0.98
C GLY A 287 -13.57 17.82 -1.93
N GLY A 288 -13.86 17.77 -3.24
CA GLY A 288 -12.97 18.29 -4.29
C GLY A 288 -12.58 19.76 -4.12
N VAL A 289 -13.49 20.61 -3.64
CA VAL A 289 -13.21 22.04 -3.41
C VAL A 289 -12.11 22.25 -2.36
N ILE A 290 -12.19 21.54 -1.23
CA ILE A 290 -11.18 21.58 -0.17
C ILE A 290 -9.88 20.94 -0.64
N GLY A 291 -9.96 19.81 -1.35
CA GLY A 291 -8.80 19.13 -1.92
C GLY A 291 -7.99 20.04 -2.85
N ASP A 292 -8.66 20.71 -3.79
CA ASP A 292 -8.02 21.61 -4.75
C ASP A 292 -7.37 22.82 -4.07
N MET A 293 -8.08 23.44 -3.13
CA MET A 293 -7.54 24.61 -2.42
C MET A 293 -6.37 24.25 -1.51
N ALA A 294 -6.51 23.18 -0.71
CA ALA A 294 -5.47 22.73 0.21
C ALA A 294 -4.24 22.25 -0.57
N GLY A 295 -4.44 21.52 -1.67
CA GLY A 295 -3.37 21.08 -2.55
C GLY A 295 -2.64 22.25 -3.20
N PHE A 296 -3.36 23.26 -3.68
CA PHE A 296 -2.75 24.45 -4.27
C PHE A 296 -2.00 25.29 -3.23
N ALA A 297 -2.57 25.45 -2.04
CA ALA A 297 -1.91 26.09 -0.91
C ALA A 297 -0.64 25.32 -0.50
N ALA A 298 -0.67 23.99 -0.47
CA ALA A 298 0.49 23.15 -0.18
C ALA A 298 1.57 23.25 -1.27
N ALA A 299 1.18 23.41 -2.53
CA ALA A 299 2.10 23.56 -3.66
C ALA A 299 2.90 24.87 -3.62
N SER A 300 2.30 25.93 -3.05
CA SER A 300 2.82 27.30 -3.15
C SER A 300 3.28 27.89 -1.81
N TYR A 301 2.75 27.42 -0.68
CA TYR A 301 3.25 27.80 0.64
C TYR A 301 4.70 27.37 0.80
N LEU A 302 5.58 28.32 1.15
CA LEU A 302 7.03 28.14 1.24
C LEU A 302 7.68 27.50 -0.01
N ARG A 303 7.04 27.64 -1.18
CA ARG A 303 7.40 27.02 -2.48
C ARG A 303 7.23 25.50 -2.53
N GLY A 304 6.35 24.95 -1.70
CA GLY A 304 6.03 23.54 -1.69
C GLY A 304 6.30 22.91 -0.33
N VAL A 305 5.26 22.33 0.25
CA VAL A 305 5.31 21.49 1.45
C VAL A 305 4.66 20.13 1.17
N PRO A 306 4.89 19.09 2.00
CA PRO A 306 4.18 17.83 1.88
C PRO A 306 2.65 18.02 1.89
N PHE A 307 1.96 17.27 1.04
CA PHE A 307 0.51 17.32 0.91
C PHE A 307 -0.09 15.94 1.19
N VAL A 308 -1.18 15.88 1.94
CA VAL A 308 -1.94 14.65 2.22
C VAL A 308 -3.40 14.91 1.89
N GLN A 309 -4.05 13.96 1.21
CA GLN A 309 -5.43 14.12 0.81
C GLN A 309 -6.34 13.15 1.56
N ILE A 310 -7.39 13.65 2.18
CA ILE A 310 -8.42 12.87 2.86
C ILE A 310 -9.78 13.26 2.27
N PRO A 311 -10.16 12.67 1.11
CA PRO A 311 -11.42 12.98 0.45
C PRO A 311 -12.62 12.51 1.29
N THR A 312 -13.64 13.36 1.44
CA THR A 312 -14.84 13.04 2.25
C THR A 312 -16.13 12.94 1.45
N THR A 313 -16.09 13.18 0.14
CA THR A 313 -17.22 12.94 -0.77
C THR A 313 -16.90 11.79 -1.71
N LEU A 314 -17.91 10.99 -2.06
CA LEU A 314 -17.71 9.84 -2.96
C LEU A 314 -17.09 10.28 -4.30
N LEU A 315 -17.54 11.42 -4.83
CA LEU A 315 -16.97 12.03 -6.03
C LEU A 315 -15.47 12.30 -5.89
N SER A 316 -15.05 12.94 -4.79
CA SER A 316 -13.63 13.23 -4.57
C SER A 316 -12.78 11.98 -4.30
N MET A 317 -13.38 10.93 -3.73
CA MET A 317 -12.69 9.65 -3.49
C MET A 317 -12.33 8.95 -4.80
N VAL A 318 -13.22 8.95 -5.79
CA VAL A 318 -13.04 8.21 -7.04
C VAL A 318 -12.42 9.04 -8.17
N ASP A 319 -12.57 10.36 -8.12
CA ASP A 319 -12.05 11.26 -9.14
C ASP A 319 -10.89 12.10 -8.61
N ALA A 320 -11.10 12.98 -7.63
CA ALA A 320 -10.09 13.96 -7.21
C ALA A 320 -8.86 13.37 -6.48
N SER A 321 -8.87 12.10 -6.11
CA SER A 321 -7.76 11.39 -5.44
C SER A 321 -6.59 11.05 -6.37
N VAL A 322 -6.78 11.13 -7.69
CA VAL A 322 -5.77 10.78 -8.71
C VAL A 322 -5.60 11.92 -9.72
N GLY A 323 -4.34 12.31 -9.96
CA GLY A 323 -3.95 13.23 -11.04
C GLY A 323 -3.26 14.53 -10.59
N GLY A 324 -3.22 14.82 -9.28
CA GLY A 324 -2.45 15.92 -8.69
C GLY A 324 -2.86 17.32 -9.16
N LYS A 325 -4.01 17.49 -9.82
CA LYS A 325 -4.51 18.80 -10.24
C LYS A 325 -5.06 19.52 -9.01
N THR A 326 -4.59 20.73 -8.77
CA THR A 326 -5.03 21.57 -7.65
C THR A 326 -5.19 22.99 -8.14
N GLY A 327 -6.12 23.76 -7.58
CA GLY A 327 -6.32 25.12 -8.03
C GLY A 327 -7.54 25.83 -7.47
N VAL A 328 -7.77 27.01 -8.04
CA VAL A 328 -8.85 27.91 -7.69
C VAL A 328 -9.51 28.49 -8.94
N ASP A 329 -10.72 28.97 -8.74
CA ASP A 329 -11.50 29.64 -9.74
C ASP A 329 -11.12 31.13 -9.79
N LEU A 330 -11.22 31.70 -10.99
CA LEU A 330 -11.18 33.14 -11.21
C LEU A 330 -12.56 33.60 -11.71
N PRO A 331 -12.89 34.91 -11.61
CA PRO A 331 -14.11 35.44 -12.23
C PRO A 331 -14.24 35.11 -13.74
N GLN A 332 -13.11 34.90 -14.42
CA GLN A 332 -13.04 34.55 -15.84
C GLN A 332 -13.30 33.07 -16.14
N GLY A 333 -13.22 32.18 -15.14
CA GLY A 333 -13.45 30.75 -15.35
C GLY A 333 -12.92 29.87 -14.23
N LYS A 334 -13.40 28.61 -14.25
CA LYS A 334 -13.07 27.61 -13.25
C LYS A 334 -11.67 27.02 -13.46
N ASN A 335 -10.98 26.72 -12.35
CA ASN A 335 -9.70 26.02 -12.31
C ASN A 335 -8.60 26.62 -13.22
N LEU A 336 -8.66 27.93 -13.49
CA LEU A 336 -7.71 28.60 -14.38
C LEU A 336 -6.36 28.86 -13.72
N VAL A 337 -6.31 28.88 -12.38
CA VAL A 337 -5.07 29.10 -11.62
C VAL A 337 -4.86 27.93 -10.68
N GLY A 338 -3.67 27.33 -10.73
CA GLY A 338 -3.40 26.13 -9.96
C GLY A 338 -1.98 25.62 -10.12
N ALA A 339 -1.74 24.43 -9.60
CA ALA A 339 -0.49 23.71 -9.73
C ALA A 339 -0.74 22.20 -9.83
N PHE A 340 0.21 21.49 -10.43
CA PHE A 340 0.29 20.03 -10.27
C PHE A 340 1.05 19.74 -8.97
N LYS A 341 0.38 19.12 -8.00
CA LYS A 341 0.94 18.75 -6.70
C LYS A 341 0.48 17.36 -6.32
N GLN A 342 1.41 16.40 -6.36
CA GLN A 342 1.13 15.05 -5.91
C GLN A 342 1.05 14.99 -4.38
N PRO A 343 0.11 14.22 -3.81
CA PRO A 343 0.09 13.95 -2.38
C PRO A 343 1.19 12.95 -2.01
N ALA A 344 1.65 12.98 -0.76
CA ALA A 344 2.48 11.93 -0.17
C ALA A 344 1.67 10.65 0.12
N VAL A 345 0.38 10.81 0.41
CA VAL A 345 -0.60 9.73 0.60
C VAL A 345 -2.01 10.29 0.45
N VAL A 346 -2.92 9.47 -0.09
CA VAL A 346 -4.36 9.70 -0.05
C VAL A 346 -4.98 8.71 0.94
N ILE A 347 -5.81 9.19 1.87
CA ILE A 347 -6.49 8.35 2.87
C ILE A 347 -7.99 8.45 2.63
N ILE A 348 -8.56 7.37 2.10
CA ILE A 348 -9.98 7.21 1.83
C ILE A 348 -10.60 6.43 2.99
N ASP A 349 -11.21 7.14 3.93
CA ASP A 349 -12.04 6.57 4.98
C ASP A 349 -13.50 6.51 4.51
N THR A 350 -14.03 5.32 4.21
CA THR A 350 -15.40 5.17 3.74
C THR A 350 -16.45 5.42 4.83
N ALA A 351 -16.08 5.38 6.11
CA ALA A 351 -17.00 5.62 7.23
C ALA A 351 -17.54 7.06 7.23
N VAL A 352 -16.77 8.03 6.70
CA VAL A 352 -17.19 9.44 6.62
C VAL A 352 -18.40 9.63 5.70
N LEU A 353 -18.61 8.74 4.73
CA LEU A 353 -19.73 8.80 3.78
C LEU A 353 -21.09 8.60 4.47
N SER A 354 -21.12 8.04 5.68
CA SER A 354 -22.34 7.94 6.51
C SER A 354 -22.95 9.31 6.85
N THR A 355 -22.14 10.38 6.78
CA THR A 355 -22.56 11.77 7.02
C THR A 355 -22.79 12.56 5.73
N LEU A 356 -22.54 11.97 4.56
CA LEU A 356 -22.64 12.65 3.27
C LEU A 356 -24.12 12.79 2.84
N PRO A 357 -24.57 13.97 2.39
CA PRO A 357 -25.91 14.13 1.84
C PRO A 357 -26.16 13.14 0.69
N GLY A 358 -27.37 12.57 0.64
CA GLY A 358 -27.69 11.52 -0.33
C GLY A 358 -27.59 11.97 -1.80
N GLU A 359 -27.75 13.26 -2.08
CA GLU A 359 -27.56 13.81 -3.44
C GLU A 359 -26.09 13.81 -3.86
N GLU A 360 -25.18 14.21 -2.96
CA GLU A 360 -23.73 14.18 -3.17
C GLU A 360 -23.23 12.74 -3.32
N PHE A 361 -23.80 11.80 -2.56
CA PHE A 361 -23.51 10.38 -2.73
C PHE A 361 -23.91 9.88 -4.12
N ARG A 362 -25.12 10.22 -4.59
CA ARG A 362 -25.57 9.85 -5.95
C ARG A 362 -24.74 10.50 -7.05
N ALA A 363 -24.28 11.73 -6.84
CA ALA A 363 -23.38 12.40 -7.77
C ALA A 363 -22.06 11.62 -7.91
N GLY A 364 -21.47 11.15 -6.81
CA GLY A 364 -20.29 10.29 -6.85
C GLY A 364 -20.53 8.93 -7.51
N LEU A 365 -21.71 8.33 -7.29
CA LEU A 365 -22.08 7.07 -7.96
C LEU A 365 -22.11 7.21 -9.49
N ALA A 366 -22.53 8.36 -10.01
CA ALA A 366 -22.53 8.60 -11.46
C ALA A 366 -21.12 8.49 -12.06
N GLU A 367 -20.10 8.98 -11.35
CA GLU A 367 -18.70 8.82 -11.78
C GLU A 367 -18.21 7.37 -11.69
N ILE A 368 -18.66 6.61 -10.71
CA ILE A 368 -18.34 5.17 -10.61
C ILE A 368 -18.96 4.40 -11.79
N VAL A 369 -20.20 4.71 -12.16
CA VAL A 369 -20.84 4.16 -13.37
C VAL A 369 -20.03 4.52 -14.61
N LYS A 370 -19.57 5.77 -14.72
CA LYS A 370 -18.69 6.20 -15.82
C LYS A 370 -17.43 5.33 -15.88
N HIS A 371 -16.75 5.09 -14.76
CA HIS A 371 -15.56 4.22 -14.70
C HIS A 371 -15.85 2.80 -15.19
N GLY A 372 -16.97 2.21 -14.75
CA GLY A 372 -17.39 0.89 -15.25
C GLY A 372 -17.58 0.87 -16.78
N ILE A 373 -18.24 1.90 -17.34
CA ILE A 373 -18.49 1.98 -18.79
C ILE A 373 -17.19 2.11 -19.59
N ILE A 374 -16.23 2.93 -19.11
CA ILE A 374 -15.05 3.31 -19.91
C ILE A 374 -13.84 2.42 -19.69
N GLY A 375 -13.73 1.72 -18.55
CA GLY A 375 -12.49 1.06 -18.16
C GLY A 375 -12.63 -0.26 -17.41
N ASP A 376 -13.80 -0.60 -16.86
CA ASP A 376 -13.99 -1.87 -16.14
C ASP A 376 -15.40 -2.49 -16.39
N PRO A 377 -15.53 -3.35 -17.40
CA PRO A 377 -16.78 -4.04 -17.69
C PRO A 377 -17.30 -4.92 -16.54
N ALA A 378 -16.41 -5.43 -15.67
CA ALA A 378 -16.82 -6.26 -14.54
C ALA A 378 -17.46 -5.39 -13.44
N LEU A 379 -16.87 -4.22 -13.16
CA LEU A 379 -17.47 -3.21 -12.30
C LEU A 379 -18.83 -2.75 -12.84
N PHE A 380 -18.95 -2.53 -14.15
CA PHE A 380 -20.23 -2.16 -14.77
C PHE A 380 -21.30 -3.25 -14.57
N GLN A 381 -20.96 -4.51 -14.87
CA GLN A 381 -21.87 -5.64 -14.69
C GLN A 381 -22.29 -5.81 -13.22
N GLN A 382 -21.37 -5.57 -12.28
CA GLN A 382 -21.67 -5.61 -10.85
C GLN A 382 -22.67 -4.54 -10.44
N LEU A 383 -22.54 -3.32 -10.98
CA LEU A 383 -23.45 -2.19 -10.74
C LEU A 383 -24.85 -2.44 -11.32
N GLU A 384 -24.96 -3.14 -12.46
CA GLU A 384 -26.25 -3.55 -13.05
C GLU A 384 -26.94 -4.68 -12.26
N GLY A 385 -26.15 -5.51 -11.58
CA GLY A 385 -26.62 -6.69 -10.85
C GLY A 385 -27.02 -6.40 -9.39
N ALA A 386 -26.48 -7.19 -8.47
CA ALA A 386 -26.77 -7.08 -7.04
C ALA A 386 -26.04 -5.91 -6.35
N GLY A 387 -25.18 -5.18 -7.07
CA GLY A 387 -24.29 -4.18 -6.50
C GLY A 387 -23.07 -4.79 -5.81
N PRO A 388 -22.18 -3.94 -5.26
CA PRO A 388 -20.95 -4.37 -4.60
C PRO A 388 -21.20 -5.02 -3.23
N THR A 389 -20.33 -5.94 -2.84
CA THR A 389 -20.40 -6.64 -1.53
C THR A 389 -20.23 -5.67 -0.36
N ASN A 390 -19.41 -4.63 -0.51
CA ASN A 390 -19.28 -3.53 0.44
C ASN A 390 -18.79 -2.25 -0.25
N LEU A 391 -18.94 -1.11 0.44
CA LEU A 391 -18.62 0.22 -0.08
C LEU A 391 -17.12 0.43 -0.31
N THR A 392 -16.27 -0.10 0.57
CA THR A 392 -14.80 -0.02 0.45
C THR A 392 -14.31 -0.67 -0.84
N GLN A 393 -14.86 -1.84 -1.17
CA GLN A 393 -14.56 -2.56 -2.40
C GLN A 393 -15.01 -1.77 -3.63
N LEU A 394 -16.23 -1.21 -3.60
CA LEU A 394 -16.72 -0.36 -4.70
C LEU A 394 -15.81 0.83 -4.98
N VAL A 395 -15.41 1.54 -3.93
CA VAL A 395 -14.53 2.70 -4.05
C VAL A 395 -13.16 2.28 -4.56
N ARG A 396 -12.61 1.17 -4.06
CA ARG A 396 -11.33 0.63 -4.51
C ARG A 396 -11.34 0.31 -6.01
N ASP A 397 -12.36 -0.41 -6.48
CA ASP A 397 -12.45 -0.80 -7.90
C ASP A 397 -12.62 0.42 -8.79
N ALA A 398 -13.45 1.39 -8.38
CA ALA A 398 -13.61 2.64 -9.11
C ALA A 398 -12.33 3.48 -9.17
N VAL A 399 -11.54 3.53 -8.09
CA VAL A 399 -10.25 4.24 -8.05
C VAL A 399 -9.24 3.52 -8.94
N GLN A 400 -9.21 2.18 -8.94
CA GLN A 400 -8.29 1.39 -9.76
C GLN A 400 -8.43 1.75 -11.25
N VAL A 401 -9.65 1.87 -11.76
CA VAL A 401 -9.88 2.32 -13.15
C VAL A 401 -9.19 3.64 -13.45
N LYS A 402 -9.22 4.59 -12.51
CA LYS A 402 -8.59 5.90 -12.68
C LYS A 402 -7.06 5.85 -12.56
N VAL A 403 -6.52 4.89 -11.83
CA VAL A 403 -5.06 4.66 -11.75
C VAL A 403 -4.54 4.04 -13.05
N ASP A 404 -5.34 3.21 -13.71
CA ASP A 404 -4.94 2.48 -14.92
C ASP A 404 -5.04 3.30 -16.22
N VAL A 405 -5.84 4.38 -16.22
CA VAL A 405 -6.08 5.29 -17.36
C VAL A 405 -5.23 6.54 -17.24
#